data_AF-A0A9P6BVY0-F1
#
_entry.id   AF-A0A9P6BVY0-F1
#
_cell.length_a   1.000
_cell.length_b   1.000
_cell.length_c   1.000
_cell.angle_alpha   90.00
_cell.angle_beta   90.00
_cell.angle_gamma   90.00
#
_symmetry.space_group_name_H-M   'P 1'
#
loop_
_entity.id
_entity.type
_entity.pdbx_description
1 polymer ?
#
loop_
_entity_poly.entity_id
_entity_poly.type
_entity_poly.pdbx_seq_one_letter_code
_entity_poly.pdbx_strand_id
1 'polypeptide(L)'
;IELLGKYLSGNAYCFFEHDILDLGQKYTLTEYFEHLFDYVFPADFWMQQRDKFDTCEQEWSVMDFLHHLHELADTIGDLEDKDIVLAFW
;
A
#
# COMPACT_ATOMS: atom_id res chain seq x y z
N ILE A 1 -12.42 -12.35 -11.72
CA ILE A 1 -10.97 -12.02 -11.75
C ILE A 1 -10.52 -11.69 -13.18
N GLU A 2 -10.96 -12.45 -14.20
CA GLU A 2 -10.59 -12.21 -15.62
C GLU A 2 -10.82 -10.78 -16.17
N LEU A 3 -11.84 -10.06 -15.67
CA LEU A 3 -12.10 -8.67 -16.07
C LEU A 3 -11.12 -7.66 -15.45
N LEU A 4 -10.36 -8.03 -14.42
CA LEU A 4 -9.43 -7.15 -13.71
C LEU A 4 -8.23 -6.78 -14.58
N GLY A 5 -7.81 -7.65 -15.51
CA GLY A 5 -6.72 -7.38 -16.45
C GLY A 5 -6.88 -6.07 -17.24
N LYS A 6 -8.12 -5.60 -17.45
CA LYS A 6 -8.38 -4.31 -18.13
C LYS A 6 -8.03 -3.08 -17.31
N TYR A 7 -7.97 -3.21 -15.99
CA TYR A 7 -7.71 -2.12 -15.05
C TYR A 7 -6.29 -2.15 -14.50
N LEU A 8 -5.52 -3.19 -14.81
CA LEU A 8 -4.15 -3.35 -14.34
C LEU A 8 -3.19 -2.84 -15.42
N SER A 9 -2.11 -2.22 -14.97
CA SER A 9 -1.04 -1.73 -15.83
C SER A 9 0.32 -1.95 -15.16
N GLY A 10 1.39 -1.93 -15.95
CA GLY A 10 2.74 -2.12 -15.44
C GLY A 10 2.94 -3.47 -14.74
N ASN A 11 3.63 -3.46 -13.59
CA ASN A 11 3.98 -4.67 -12.85
C ASN A 11 2.75 -5.50 -12.43
N ALA A 12 1.64 -4.84 -12.12
CA ALA A 12 0.39 -5.50 -11.74
C ALA A 12 -0.23 -6.28 -12.92
N TYR A 13 -0.02 -5.82 -14.16
CA TYR A 13 -0.45 -6.54 -15.36
C TYR A 13 0.45 -7.75 -15.64
N CYS A 14 1.78 -7.61 -15.47
CA CYS A 14 2.72 -8.72 -15.64
C CYS A 14 2.41 -9.88 -14.68
N PHE A 15 2.06 -9.57 -13.43
CA PHE A 15 1.58 -10.57 -12.47
C PHE A 15 0.30 -11.26 -12.96
N PHE A 16 -0.69 -10.48 -13.39
CA PHE A 16 -1.95 -11.03 -13.90
C PHE A 16 -1.75 -11.94 -15.12
N GLU A 17 -0.88 -11.56 -16.06
CA GLU A 17 -0.57 -12.39 -17.24
C GLU A 17 0.09 -13.71 -16.84
N HIS A 18 1.13 -13.67 -16.00
CA HIS A 18 1.86 -14.87 -15.59
C HIS A 18 1.03 -15.82 -14.71
N ASP A 19 0.38 -15.31 -13.66
CA ASP A 19 -0.27 -16.16 -12.66
C ASP A 19 -1.69 -16.59 -13.06
N ILE A 20 -2.41 -15.76 -13.81
CA ILE A 20 -3.81 -16.03 -14.16
C ILE A 20 -3.95 -16.59 -15.57
N LEU A 21 -3.20 -16.06 -16.55
CA LEU A 21 -3.30 -16.52 -17.94
C LEU A 21 -2.39 -17.73 -18.20
N ASP A 22 -1.12 -17.70 -17.76
CA ASP A 22 -0.18 -18.79 -18.04
C ASP A 22 -0.31 -19.98 -17.08
N LEU A 23 -0.36 -19.73 -15.76
CA LEU A 23 -0.48 -20.79 -14.75
C LEU A 23 -1.91 -21.34 -14.58
N GLY A 24 -2.92 -20.60 -15.04
CA GLY A 24 -4.33 -20.99 -14.93
C GLY A 24 -4.79 -21.18 -13.48
N GLN A 25 -4.13 -20.48 -12.54
CA GLN A 25 -4.31 -20.69 -11.12
C GLN A 25 -5.62 -20.03 -10.67
N LYS A 26 -6.48 -20.81 -10.01
CA LYS A 26 -7.76 -20.33 -9.50
C LYS A 26 -7.56 -19.74 -8.11
N TYR A 27 -7.30 -18.44 -8.06
CA TYR A 27 -7.33 -17.68 -6.81
C TYR A 27 -8.74 -17.26 -6.45
N THR A 28 -9.03 -17.17 -5.15
CA THR A 28 -10.13 -16.35 -4.66
C THR A 28 -9.79 -14.86 -4.83
N LEU A 29 -10.78 -13.98 -4.76
CA LEU A 29 -10.53 -12.54 -4.91
C LEU A 29 -9.59 -12.00 -3.83
N THR A 30 -9.67 -12.52 -2.61
CA THR A 30 -8.80 -12.13 -1.49
C THR A 30 -7.37 -12.55 -1.73
N GLU A 31 -7.13 -13.84 -2.03
CA GLU A 31 -5.78 -14.36 -2.31
C GLU A 31 -5.15 -13.63 -3.51
N TYR A 32 -5.95 -13.29 -4.52
CA TYR A 32 -5.46 -12.50 -5.65
C TYR A 32 -4.89 -11.14 -5.21
N PHE A 33 -5.59 -10.41 -4.35
CA PHE A 33 -5.12 -9.11 -3.87
C PHE A 33 -3.92 -9.24 -2.93
N GLU A 34 -3.88 -10.27 -2.09
CA GLU A 34 -2.72 -10.58 -1.24
C GLU A 34 -1.48 -10.86 -2.09
N HIS A 35 -1.57 -11.77 -3.07
CA HIS A 35 -0.44 -12.07 -3.95
C HIS A 35 -0.04 -10.89 -4.85
N LEU A 36 -1.03 -10.12 -5.34
CA LEU A 36 -0.74 -8.91 -6.11
C LEU A 36 -0.01 -7.88 -5.24
N PHE A 37 -0.42 -7.73 -3.98
CA PHE A 37 0.24 -6.83 -3.03
C PHE A 37 1.67 -7.29 -2.78
N ASP A 38 1.90 -8.56 -2.48
CA ASP A 38 3.22 -9.14 -2.25
C ASP A 38 4.15 -9.06 -3.48
N TYR A 39 3.57 -9.10 -4.68
CA TYR A 39 4.33 -8.97 -5.93
C TYR A 39 4.71 -7.53 -6.25
N VAL A 40 3.79 -6.58 -6.01
CA VAL A 40 3.96 -5.17 -6.38
C VAL A 40 4.75 -4.40 -5.31
N PHE A 41 4.50 -4.71 -4.04
CA PHE A 41 5.12 -4.03 -2.91
C PHE A 41 6.22 -4.90 -2.29
N PRO A 42 7.33 -4.29 -1.86
CA PRO A 42 8.40 -5.05 -1.22
C PRO A 42 7.96 -5.52 0.17
N ALA A 43 8.57 -6.60 0.68
CA ALA A 43 8.20 -7.20 1.96
C ALA A 43 8.37 -6.26 3.16
N ASP A 44 9.24 -5.26 3.05
CA ASP A 44 9.49 -4.22 4.04
C ASP A 44 8.63 -2.96 3.82
N PHE A 45 7.63 -2.99 2.92
CA PHE A 45 6.80 -1.84 2.60
C PHE A 45 6.20 -1.15 3.84
N TRP A 46 5.68 -1.94 4.78
CA TRP A 46 5.13 -1.45 6.04
C TRP A 46 6.19 -0.76 6.91
N MET A 47 7.40 -1.32 6.94
CA MET A 47 8.53 -0.73 7.66
C MET A 47 8.96 0.58 6.99
N GLN A 48 9.02 0.62 5.66
CA GLN A 48 9.31 1.85 4.91
C GLN A 48 8.25 2.94 5.14
N GLN A 49 6.96 2.58 5.27
CA GLN A 49 5.93 3.58 5.62
C GLN A 49 6.11 4.09 7.05
N ARG A 50 6.46 3.22 8.01
CA ARG A 50 6.79 3.66 9.38
C ARG A 50 7.99 4.59 9.40
N ASP A 51 9.07 4.26 8.69
CA ASP A 51 10.25 5.12 8.60
C ASP A 51 9.89 6.49 7.99
N LYS A 52 9.00 6.53 6.98
CA LYS A 52 8.48 7.79 6.42
C LYS A 52 7.65 8.58 7.42
N PHE A 53 6.83 7.91 8.23
CA PHE A 53 6.04 8.54 9.28
C PHE A 53 6.96 9.16 10.35
N ASP A 54 7.97 8.42 10.80
CA ASP A 54 8.92 8.86 11.83
C ASP A 54 9.86 9.98 11.36
N THR A 55 10.18 10.02 10.06
CA THR A 55 11.06 11.04 9.45
C THR A 55 10.27 12.17 8.79
N CYS A 56 8.95 12.22 8.95
CA CYS A 56 8.11 13.23 8.32
C CYS A 56 8.33 14.59 9.01
N GLU A 57 9.01 15.52 8.33
CA GLU A 57 9.16 16.89 8.81
C GLU A 57 8.09 17.81 8.20
N GLN A 58 7.65 18.82 8.96
CA GLN A 58 6.63 19.76 8.52
C GLN A 58 7.19 20.72 7.44
N GLU A 59 7.25 20.26 6.19
CA GLU A 59 7.64 21.08 5.03
C GLU A 59 6.43 21.80 4.37
N TRP A 60 5.22 21.32 4.62
CA TRP A 60 3.98 21.81 4.00
C TRP A 60 3.11 22.64 4.94
N SER A 61 1.96 23.10 4.44
CA SER A 61 0.95 23.73 5.27
C SER A 61 0.50 22.75 6.37
N VAL A 62 0.16 23.27 7.54
CA VAL A 62 -0.22 22.45 8.71
C VAL A 62 -1.32 21.44 8.37
N MET A 63 -2.28 21.83 7.53
CA MET A 63 -3.39 20.95 7.12
C MET A 63 -2.95 19.87 6.14
N ASP A 64 -2.08 20.19 5.19
CA ASP A 64 -1.56 19.21 4.22
C ASP A 64 -0.65 18.20 4.91
N PHE A 65 0.15 18.66 5.87
CA PHE A 65 1.00 17.79 6.70
C PHE A 65 0.16 16.84 7.56
N LEU A 66 -0.88 17.35 8.23
CA LEU A 66 -1.79 16.51 9.01
C LEU A 66 -2.54 15.50 8.13
N HIS A 67 -2.96 15.90 6.93
CA HIS A 67 -3.57 14.98 5.97
C HIS A 67 -2.60 13.87 5.56
N HIS A 68 -1.34 14.22 5.30
CA HIS A 68 -0.31 13.25 4.93
C HIS A 68 0.01 12.26 6.06
N LEU A 69 0.08 12.73 7.31
CA LEU A 69 0.24 11.86 8.47
C LEU A 69 -0.93 10.89 8.63
N HIS A 70 -2.16 11.34 8.38
CA HIS A 70 -3.33 10.45 8.38
C HIS A 70 -3.27 9.40 7.26
N GLU A 71 -2.87 9.77 6.04
CA GLU A 71 -2.70 8.81 4.95
C GLU A 71 -1.64 7.74 5.27
N LEU A 72 -0.53 8.14 5.89
CA LEU A 72 0.51 7.22 6.35
C LEU A 72 -0.02 6.31 7.47
N ALA A 73 -0.75 6.88 8.44
CA ALA A 73 -1.34 6.13 9.54
C ALA A 73 -2.37 5.09 9.07
N ASP A 74 -3.27 5.47 8.18
CA ASP A 74 -4.26 4.57 7.56
C ASP A 74 -3.56 3.47 6.76
N THR A 75 -2.45 3.79 6.08
CA THR A 75 -1.66 2.82 5.32
C THR A 75 -0.92 1.86 6.24
N ILE A 76 -0.48 2.25 7.44
CA ILE A 76 0.23 1.40 8.40
C ILE A 76 -0.75 0.55 9.22
N GLY A 77 -1.95 1.07 9.51
CA GLY A 77 -3.06 0.37 10.18
C GLY A 77 -2.88 0.11 11.68
N ASP A 78 -1.67 0.27 12.23
CA ASP A 78 -1.29 0.03 13.63
C ASP A 78 -0.95 1.32 14.39
N LEU A 79 -1.44 2.46 13.93
CA LEU A 79 -1.24 3.76 14.57
C LEU A 79 -2.57 4.28 15.13
N GLU A 80 -2.56 4.73 16.38
CA GLU A 80 -3.70 5.38 17.03
C GLU A 80 -3.61 6.91 16.86
N ASP A 81 -4.72 7.61 17.07
CA ASP A 81 -4.76 9.09 17.01
C ASP A 81 -3.68 9.75 17.90
N LYS A 82 -3.33 9.11 19.02
CA LYS A 82 -2.27 9.59 19.93
C LYS A 82 -0.88 9.58 19.26
N ASP A 83 -0.62 8.62 18.39
CA ASP A 83 0.65 8.46 17.69
C ASP A 83 0.78 9.54 16.60
N ILE A 84 -0.33 9.89 15.96
CA ILE A 84 -0.42 11.01 15.01
C ILE A 84 -0.16 12.35 15.73
N VAL A 85 -0.75 12.55 16.91
CA VAL A 85 -0.52 13.76 17.71
C VAL A 85 0.93 13.88 18.17
N LEU A 86 1.57 12.76 18.52
CA LEU A 86 3.00 12.74 18.88
C LEU A 86 3.90 13.04 17.68
N ALA A 87 3.58 12.53 16.49
CA ALA A 87 4.35 12.83 15.28
C ALA A 87 4.17 14.29 14.80
N PHE A 88 3.03 14.90 15.13
CA PHE A 88 2.73 16.29 14.78
C PHE A 88 3.40 17.33 15.69
N TRP A 89 3.85 16.95 16.90
CA TRP A 89 4.27 17.87 17.96
C TRP A 89 5.77 17.83 18.28
#